data_AF-A0A917LUS8-F1
#
_entry.id   AF-A0A917LUS8-F1
#
_cell.length_a   1.000
_cell.length_b   1.000
_cell.length_c   1.000
_cell.angle_alpha   90.00
_cell.angle_beta   90.00
_cell.angle_gamma   90.00
#
_symmetry.space_group_name_H-M   'P 1'
#
loop_
_entity.id
_entity.type
_entity.pdbx_description
1 polymer ?
#
loop_
_entity_poly.entity_id
_entity_poly.type
_entity_poly.pdbx_seq_one_letter_code
_entity_poly.pdbx_strand_id
1 'polypeptide(L)'
;MEMNKLLMFLLLIISLSSCKNDKKSDYNDEQDKTIKGDYYENLNASDLNEKGIELSKSGDYELAKEVFLKALELEPNNPTTLSNLGLNRYLDYDYVNAIKYYQESYKISDSTYHIAAINLGLTYFYSKKFDKGIEITNYVIKNTKDKDILSSAYVHRALNYLGKDECGKAQTDLNYIIDNFQGIGNTEYHIKDLTEKIKNCCPHCR
;
A
#
# COMPACT_ATOMS: atom_id res chain seq x y z
N MET A 1 46.16 14.80 -48.58
CA MET A 1 46.31 13.90 -47.42
C MET A 1 45.00 13.13 -47.33
N GLU A 2 44.75 12.18 -48.25
CA GLU A 2 45.12 10.76 -48.11
C GLU A 2 44.59 10.12 -46.82
N MET A 3 43.99 8.93 -46.76
CA MET A 3 43.51 7.92 -47.72
C MET A 3 42.86 6.79 -46.87
N ASN A 4 41.87 6.09 -47.42
CA ASN A 4 41.17 4.89 -46.91
C ASN A 4 42.03 3.80 -46.21
N LYS A 5 41.37 2.97 -45.38
CA LYS A 5 41.41 1.46 -45.26
C LYS A 5 40.83 1.04 -43.89
N LEU A 6 39.74 0.27 -43.74
CA LEU A 6 39.48 -1.16 -44.02
C LEU A 6 40.48 -2.15 -43.37
N LEU A 7 39.93 -3.19 -42.72
CA LEU A 7 40.48 -4.44 -42.11
C LEU A 7 40.49 -4.47 -40.57
N MET A 8 39.71 -5.35 -39.91
CA MET A 8 39.90 -6.80 -39.63
C MET A 8 41.01 -7.14 -38.61
N PHE A 9 40.59 -7.94 -37.60
CA PHE A 9 41.36 -8.95 -36.85
C PHE A 9 42.36 -8.49 -35.77
N LEU A 10 42.09 -8.78 -34.49
CA LEU A 10 42.60 -9.97 -33.77
C LEU A 10 42.56 -9.78 -32.24
N LEU A 11 42.19 -10.88 -31.59
CA LEU A 11 42.29 -11.16 -30.17
C LEU A 11 43.69 -10.88 -29.62
N LEU A 12 43.76 -10.25 -28.44
CA LEU A 12 44.88 -10.39 -27.52
C LEU A 12 44.34 -10.84 -26.16
N ILE A 13 44.44 -12.16 -25.95
CA ILE A 13 44.45 -12.77 -24.63
C ILE A 13 45.79 -12.37 -24.02
N ILE A 14 45.78 -11.65 -22.89
CA ILE A 14 46.92 -11.61 -21.97
C ILE A 14 46.46 -12.19 -20.64
N SER A 15 47.26 -13.16 -20.23
CA SER A 15 47.11 -14.10 -19.14
C SER A 15 47.50 -13.52 -17.78
N LEU A 16 46.78 -14.03 -16.78
CA LEU A 16 47.24 -14.47 -15.45
C LEU A 16 47.55 -13.43 -14.34
N SER A 17 46.80 -13.67 -13.25
CA SER A 17 47.18 -13.66 -11.83
C SER A 17 47.34 -12.32 -11.08
N SER A 18 46.47 -12.10 -10.08
CA SER A 18 46.85 -12.25 -8.66
C SER A 18 45.71 -11.86 -7.69
N CYS A 19 45.39 -12.80 -6.79
CA CYS A 19 44.99 -12.64 -5.38
C CYS A 19 43.92 -11.64 -4.89
N LYS A 20 42.91 -12.23 -4.22
CA LYS A 20 42.49 -12.06 -2.80
C LYS A 20 41.08 -11.52 -2.49
N ASN A 21 40.46 -12.29 -1.59
CA ASN A 21 39.47 -11.96 -0.54
C ASN A 21 37.97 -12.02 -0.87
N ASP A 22 37.42 -13.21 -0.59
CA ASP A 22 36.31 -13.51 0.34
C ASP A 22 35.15 -12.52 0.54
N LYS A 23 33.96 -13.10 0.35
CA LYS A 23 32.59 -12.62 0.61
C LYS A 23 31.99 -11.74 -0.49
N LYS A 24 31.65 -12.35 -1.62
CA LYS A 24 30.48 -11.93 -2.40
C LYS A 24 29.28 -12.72 -1.91
N SER A 25 28.28 -12.03 -1.40
CA SER A 25 26.92 -12.54 -1.35
C SER A 25 26.44 -12.64 -2.79
N ASP A 26 26.37 -13.86 -3.32
CA ASP A 26 25.80 -14.15 -4.62
C ASP A 26 24.28 -13.92 -4.56
N TYR A 27 23.85 -12.68 -4.69
CA TYR A 27 22.48 -12.36 -5.09
C TYR A 27 22.55 -11.88 -6.54
N ASN A 28 22.28 -12.81 -7.45
CA ASN A 28 22.06 -12.50 -8.86
C ASN A 28 20.60 -12.07 -9.03
N ASP A 29 20.39 -10.79 -9.36
CA ASP A 29 19.12 -10.06 -9.47
C ASP A 29 18.14 -10.56 -10.55
N GLU A 30 18.32 -11.73 -11.15
CA GLU A 30 17.53 -12.16 -12.33
C GLU A 30 17.11 -13.63 -12.37
N GLN A 31 17.31 -14.41 -11.30
CA GLN A 31 16.82 -15.81 -11.26
C GLN A 31 15.63 -15.99 -10.32
N ASP A 32 14.47 -16.18 -10.96
CA ASP A 32 13.27 -16.86 -10.47
C ASP A 32 12.18 -15.99 -9.79
N LYS A 33 11.39 -15.29 -10.62
CA LYS A 33 10.06 -14.74 -10.24
C LYS A 33 9.01 -15.84 -9.99
N THR A 34 9.41 -17.10 -9.90
CA THR A 34 8.56 -18.23 -9.55
C THR A 34 9.15 -18.94 -8.33
N ILE A 35 8.77 -18.50 -7.13
CA ILE A 35 9.14 -19.21 -5.91
C ILE A 35 8.30 -20.49 -5.85
N LYS A 36 8.93 -21.64 -6.11
CA LYS A 36 8.29 -22.97 -6.02
C LYS A 36 7.72 -23.20 -4.62
N GLY A 37 6.67 -24.04 -4.56
CA GLY A 37 5.86 -24.35 -3.37
C GLY A 37 6.66 -24.54 -2.08
N ASP A 38 7.81 -25.19 -2.20
CA ASP A 38 8.64 -25.72 -1.13
C ASP A 38 9.46 -24.66 -0.36
N TYR A 39 9.67 -23.46 -0.93
CA TYR A 39 10.53 -22.43 -0.32
C TYR A 39 10.02 -21.90 1.03
N TYR A 40 8.73 -22.07 1.28
CA TYR A 40 8.03 -21.53 2.45
C TYR A 40 7.45 -22.61 3.37
N GLU A 41 7.68 -23.89 3.10
CA GLU A 41 7.02 -25.01 3.79
C GLU A 41 7.28 -25.07 5.30
N ASN A 42 8.38 -24.47 5.78
CA ASN A 42 8.75 -24.49 7.20
C ASN A 42 8.38 -23.21 7.94
N LEU A 43 7.74 -22.23 7.28
CA LEU A 43 7.34 -20.98 7.93
C LEU A 43 5.96 -21.13 8.58
N ASN A 44 5.81 -20.54 9.75
CA ASN A 44 4.49 -20.40 10.38
C ASN A 44 3.71 -19.23 9.74
N ALA A 45 2.42 -19.09 10.08
CA ALA A 45 1.55 -18.06 9.52
C ALA A 45 2.07 -16.62 9.75
N SER A 46 2.70 -16.37 10.91
CA SER A 46 3.26 -15.06 11.26
C SER A 46 4.47 -14.73 10.38
N ASP A 47 5.42 -15.66 10.25
CA ASP A 47 6.62 -15.49 9.42
C ASP A 47 6.25 -15.30 7.94
N LEU A 48 5.24 -16.05 7.45
CA LEU A 48 4.69 -15.87 6.11
C LEU A 48 4.07 -14.47 5.95
N ASN A 49 3.27 -14.02 6.91
CA ASN A 49 2.70 -12.68 6.88
C ASN A 49 3.79 -11.58 6.86
N GLU A 50 4.83 -11.71 7.68
CA GLU A 50 5.99 -10.79 7.66
C GLU A 50 6.68 -10.80 6.30
N LYS A 51 6.87 -11.98 5.70
CA LYS A 51 7.47 -12.08 4.37
C LYS A 51 6.62 -11.44 3.28
N GLY A 52 5.30 -11.61 3.33
CA GLY A 52 4.37 -10.95 2.43
C GLY A 52 4.43 -9.42 2.52
N ILE A 53 4.64 -8.89 3.74
CA ILE A 53 4.84 -7.44 3.96
C ILE A 53 6.13 -6.97 3.29
N GLU A 54 7.25 -7.69 3.45
CA GLU A 54 8.53 -7.35 2.80
C GLU A 54 8.38 -7.29 1.27
N LEU A 55 7.81 -8.34 0.68
CA LEU A 55 7.60 -8.41 -0.77
C LEU A 55 6.68 -7.28 -1.27
N SER A 56 5.64 -6.95 -0.52
CA SER A 56 4.76 -5.82 -0.85
C SER A 56 5.50 -4.49 -0.84
N LYS A 57 6.44 -4.29 0.11
CA LYS A 57 7.27 -3.07 0.17
C LYS A 57 8.26 -2.99 -1.00
N SER A 58 8.74 -4.13 -1.49
CA SER A 58 9.60 -4.21 -2.68
C SER A 58 8.85 -4.04 -4.01
N GLY A 59 7.51 -4.03 -3.98
CA GLY A 59 6.68 -3.94 -5.18
C GLY A 59 6.38 -5.29 -5.85
N ASP A 60 6.81 -6.41 -5.25
CA ASP A 60 6.56 -7.76 -5.74
C ASP A 60 5.15 -8.23 -5.33
N TYR A 61 4.13 -7.50 -5.79
CA TYR A 61 2.77 -7.62 -5.26
C TYR A 61 2.17 -9.01 -5.47
N GLU A 62 2.35 -9.60 -6.65
CA GLU A 62 1.83 -10.94 -6.98
C GLU A 62 2.44 -12.03 -6.10
N LEU A 63 3.76 -11.98 -5.88
CA LEU A 63 4.43 -12.94 -5.01
C LEU A 63 4.04 -12.74 -3.54
N ALA A 64 3.92 -11.49 -3.09
CA ALA A 64 3.40 -11.17 -1.77
C ALA A 64 1.98 -11.73 -1.55
N LYS A 65 1.10 -11.65 -2.55
CA LYS A 65 -0.24 -12.25 -2.50
C LYS A 65 -0.16 -13.75 -2.29
N GLU A 66 0.67 -14.47 -3.04
CA GLU A 66 0.84 -15.92 -2.87
C GLU A 66 1.29 -16.27 -1.45
N VAL A 67 2.25 -15.52 -0.90
CA VAL A 67 2.76 -15.72 0.46
C VAL A 67 1.68 -15.42 1.52
N PHE A 68 0.91 -14.34 1.37
CA PHE A 68 -0.22 -14.06 2.26
C PHE A 68 -1.31 -15.13 2.19
N LEU A 69 -1.61 -15.65 1.00
CA LEU A 69 -2.59 -16.73 0.85
C LEU A 69 -2.12 -18.01 1.56
N LYS A 70 -0.82 -18.35 1.49
CA LYS A 70 -0.25 -19.44 2.29
C LYS A 70 -0.37 -19.19 3.80
N ALA A 71 -0.14 -17.95 4.26
CA ALA A 71 -0.36 -17.60 5.67
C ALA A 71 -1.82 -17.83 6.09
N LEU A 72 -2.78 -17.51 5.21
CA LEU A 72 -4.21 -17.75 5.43
C LEU A 72 -4.63 -19.21 5.28
N GLU A 73 -3.88 -20.05 4.55
CA GLU A 73 -4.10 -21.51 4.57
C GLU A 73 -3.82 -22.09 5.97
N LEU A 74 -2.81 -21.55 6.67
CA LEU A 74 -2.47 -21.93 8.04
C LEU A 74 -3.41 -21.31 9.09
N GLU A 75 -3.78 -20.03 8.90
CA GLU A 75 -4.70 -19.30 9.79
C GLU A 75 -5.80 -18.57 8.99
N PRO A 76 -6.88 -19.27 8.60
CA PRO A 76 -7.89 -18.75 7.66
C PRO A 76 -8.62 -17.49 8.10
N ASN A 77 -8.70 -17.25 9.41
CA ASN A 77 -9.42 -16.13 9.99
C ASN A 77 -8.47 -15.14 10.68
N ASN A 78 -7.21 -15.02 10.23
CA ASN A 78 -6.31 -14.02 10.79
C ASN A 78 -6.64 -12.62 10.22
N PRO A 79 -7.21 -11.69 11.03
CA PRO A 79 -7.66 -10.39 10.54
C PRO A 79 -6.48 -9.50 10.12
N THR A 80 -5.30 -9.68 10.73
CA THR A 80 -4.09 -8.93 10.40
C THR A 80 -3.58 -9.33 9.02
N THR A 81 -3.46 -10.64 8.75
CA THR A 81 -3.04 -11.15 7.44
C THR A 81 -4.02 -10.76 6.34
N LEU A 82 -5.33 -10.84 6.59
CA LEU A 82 -6.35 -10.34 5.65
C LEU A 82 -6.22 -8.84 5.37
N SER A 83 -5.95 -8.01 6.38
CA SER A 83 -5.73 -6.58 6.21
C SER A 83 -4.46 -6.29 5.41
N ASN A 84 -3.38 -7.03 5.66
CA ASN A 84 -2.12 -6.87 4.91
C ASN A 84 -2.26 -7.32 3.45
N LEU A 85 -3.00 -8.41 3.20
CA LEU A 85 -3.35 -8.82 1.84
C LEU A 85 -4.25 -7.76 1.15
N GLY A 86 -5.19 -7.17 1.88
CA GLY A 86 -5.97 -6.03 1.38
C GLY A 86 -5.09 -4.85 0.97
N LEU A 87 -4.08 -4.51 1.79
CA LEU A 87 -3.12 -3.44 1.49
C LEU A 87 -2.25 -3.78 0.29
N ASN A 88 -1.77 -5.01 0.19
CA ASN A 88 -1.02 -5.49 -0.97
C ASN A 88 -1.82 -5.31 -2.27
N ARG A 89 -3.08 -5.74 -2.28
CA ARG A 89 -3.97 -5.57 -3.45
C ARG A 89 -4.27 -4.09 -3.75
N TYR A 90 -4.42 -3.26 -2.72
CA TYR A 90 -4.60 -1.83 -2.88
C TYR A 90 -3.38 -1.17 -3.56
N LEU A 91 -2.17 -1.54 -3.14
CA LEU A 91 -0.92 -1.03 -3.72
C LEU A 91 -0.73 -1.50 -5.17
N ASP A 92 -1.24 -2.68 -5.51
CA ASP A 92 -1.29 -3.22 -6.87
C ASP A 92 -2.44 -2.66 -7.72
N TYR A 93 -3.14 -1.62 -7.25
CA TYR A 93 -4.31 -1.01 -7.89
C TYR A 93 -5.51 -1.97 -8.09
N ASP A 94 -5.47 -3.17 -7.52
CA ASP A 94 -6.56 -4.15 -7.49
C ASP A 94 -7.53 -3.82 -6.37
N TYR A 95 -8.28 -2.72 -6.56
CA TYR A 95 -9.20 -2.25 -5.55
C TYR A 95 -10.39 -3.20 -5.32
N VAL A 96 -10.72 -4.06 -6.28
CA VAL A 96 -11.80 -5.04 -6.15
C VAL A 96 -11.43 -6.08 -5.09
N ASN A 97 -10.23 -6.68 -5.19
CA ASN A 97 -9.79 -7.64 -4.18
C ASN A 97 -9.37 -6.96 -2.87
N ALA A 98 -8.82 -5.74 -2.92
CA ALA A 98 -8.56 -4.97 -1.70
C ALA A 98 -9.83 -4.77 -0.85
N ILE A 99 -10.94 -4.36 -1.49
CA ILE A 99 -12.24 -4.24 -0.82
C ILE A 99 -12.66 -5.57 -0.19
N LYS A 100 -12.56 -6.68 -0.93
CA LYS A 100 -12.93 -8.01 -0.44
C LYS A 100 -12.16 -8.36 0.84
N TYR A 101 -10.83 -8.30 0.80
CA TYR A 101 -10.01 -8.71 1.95
C TYR A 101 -10.13 -7.76 3.14
N TYR A 102 -10.27 -6.46 2.92
CA TYR A 102 -10.57 -5.53 4.01
C TYR A 102 -11.95 -5.80 4.64
N GLN A 103 -12.97 -6.14 3.85
CA GLN A 103 -14.28 -6.51 4.37
C GLN A 103 -14.24 -7.81 5.17
N GLU A 104 -13.46 -8.80 4.75
CA GLU A 104 -13.25 -10.04 5.49
C GLU A 104 -12.53 -9.77 6.82
N SER A 105 -11.42 -9.01 6.81
CA SER A 105 -10.70 -8.58 8.01
C SER A 105 -11.62 -7.81 8.99
N TYR A 106 -12.39 -6.86 8.47
CA TYR A 106 -13.34 -6.04 9.20
C TYR A 106 -14.46 -6.84 9.88
N LYS A 107 -14.90 -7.95 9.28
CA LYS A 107 -15.96 -8.81 9.85
C LYS A 107 -15.47 -9.68 11.00
N ILE A 108 -14.16 -9.94 11.09
CA ILE A 108 -13.60 -10.95 11.98
C ILE A 108 -13.15 -10.39 13.34
N SER A 109 -12.74 -9.11 13.44
CA SER A 109 -11.99 -8.63 14.61
C SER A 109 -12.46 -7.29 15.18
N ASP A 110 -12.29 -7.13 16.50
CA ASP A 110 -12.47 -5.90 17.30
C ASP A 110 -11.16 -5.07 17.48
N SER A 111 -9.94 -5.61 17.27
CA SER A 111 -8.69 -4.88 17.58
C SER A 111 -8.02 -4.18 16.38
N THR A 112 -8.07 -4.79 15.19
CA THR A 112 -7.59 -4.21 13.92
C THR A 112 -8.73 -3.64 13.07
N TYR A 113 -9.95 -3.78 13.60
CA TYR A 113 -11.22 -3.36 13.01
C TYR A 113 -11.15 -1.99 12.33
N HIS A 114 -10.65 -1.00 13.07
CA HIS A 114 -10.63 0.37 12.62
C HIS A 114 -9.58 0.61 11.52
N ILE A 115 -8.46 -0.13 11.51
CA ILE A 115 -7.42 -0.02 10.48
C ILE A 115 -7.95 -0.57 9.14
N ALA A 116 -8.57 -1.75 9.17
CA ALA A 116 -9.22 -2.30 7.98
C ALA A 116 -10.32 -1.37 7.46
N ALA A 117 -11.11 -0.78 8.37
CA ALA A 117 -12.20 0.15 8.02
C ALA A 117 -11.70 1.47 7.40
N ILE A 118 -10.63 2.10 7.92
CA ILE A 118 -10.08 3.32 7.31
C ILE A 118 -9.49 3.02 5.93
N ASN A 119 -8.79 1.88 5.76
CA ASN A 119 -8.26 1.48 4.47
C ASN A 119 -9.37 1.16 3.48
N LEU A 120 -10.46 0.55 3.94
CA LEU A 120 -11.66 0.33 3.13
C LEU A 120 -12.29 1.67 2.69
N GLY A 121 -12.32 2.68 3.57
CA GLY A 121 -12.78 4.03 3.24
C GLY A 121 -11.99 4.70 2.12
N LEU A 122 -10.65 4.57 2.15
CA LEU A 122 -9.78 5.06 1.08
C LEU A 122 -9.92 4.24 -0.21
N THR A 123 -10.00 2.91 -0.09
CA THR A 123 -10.16 2.02 -1.24
C THR A 123 -11.48 2.27 -1.97
N TYR A 124 -12.56 2.59 -1.23
CA TYR A 124 -13.82 3.00 -1.82
C TYR A 124 -13.73 4.32 -2.58
N PHE A 125 -12.95 5.29 -2.09
CA PHE A 125 -12.69 6.53 -2.83
C PHE A 125 -12.03 6.24 -4.19
N TYR A 126 -10.95 5.46 -4.22
CA TYR A 126 -10.28 5.10 -5.48
C TYR A 126 -11.14 4.23 -6.39
N SER A 127 -12.02 3.40 -5.82
CA SER A 127 -13.02 2.63 -6.56
C SER A 127 -14.26 3.43 -6.98
N LYS A 128 -14.32 4.73 -6.70
CA LYS A 128 -15.47 5.62 -6.94
C LYS A 128 -16.78 5.18 -6.27
N LYS A 129 -16.69 4.40 -5.19
CA LYS A 129 -17.82 3.94 -4.37
C LYS A 129 -18.04 4.87 -3.18
N PHE A 130 -18.21 6.16 -3.46
CA PHE A 130 -18.07 7.22 -2.47
C PHE A 130 -19.05 7.12 -1.29
N ASP A 131 -20.31 6.76 -1.55
CA ASP A 131 -21.31 6.60 -0.48
C ASP A 131 -20.89 5.52 0.53
N LYS A 132 -20.32 4.40 0.07
CA LYS A 132 -19.78 3.35 0.94
C LYS A 132 -18.55 3.83 1.71
N GLY A 133 -17.72 4.66 1.09
CA GLY A 133 -16.57 5.30 1.73
C GLY A 133 -16.99 6.26 2.85
N ILE A 134 -18.05 7.04 2.63
CA ILE A 134 -18.64 7.92 3.65
C ILE A 134 -19.26 7.09 4.78
N GLU A 135 -20.00 6.03 4.46
CA GLU A 135 -20.63 5.15 5.44
C GLU A 135 -19.59 4.52 6.39
N ILE A 136 -18.54 3.91 5.83
CA ILE A 136 -17.54 3.23 6.65
C ILE A 136 -16.69 4.21 7.48
N THR A 137 -16.36 5.38 6.94
CA THR A 137 -15.62 6.41 7.69
C THR A 137 -16.48 7.02 8.80
N ASN A 138 -17.79 7.21 8.58
CA ASN A 138 -18.73 7.61 9.64
C ASN A 138 -18.79 6.58 10.77
N TYR A 139 -18.82 5.29 10.42
CA TYR A 139 -18.73 4.23 11.42
C TYR A 139 -17.47 4.38 12.27
N VAL A 140 -16.29 4.53 11.65
CA VAL A 140 -15.02 4.65 12.37
C VAL A 140 -15.04 5.83 13.32
N ILE A 141 -15.45 7.01 12.82
CA ILE A 141 -15.51 8.25 13.61
C ILE A 141 -16.41 8.11 14.84
N LYS A 142 -17.52 7.36 14.74
CA LYS A 142 -18.44 7.15 15.85
C LYS A 142 -17.91 6.18 16.91
N ASN A 143 -17.03 5.24 16.53
CA ASN A 143 -16.72 4.07 17.35
C ASN A 143 -15.26 4.01 17.84
N THR A 144 -14.40 4.98 17.48
CA THR A 144 -13.03 5.07 18.02
C THR A 144 -12.77 6.41 18.69
N LYS A 145 -11.83 6.41 19.64
CA LYS A 145 -11.26 7.61 20.26
C LYS A 145 -9.77 7.77 19.96
N ASP A 146 -9.18 6.84 19.23
CA ASP A 146 -7.79 6.87 18.81
C ASP A 146 -7.59 8.02 17.82
N LYS A 147 -6.65 8.93 18.11
CA LYS A 147 -6.45 10.14 17.31
C LYS A 147 -5.85 9.87 15.94
N ASP A 148 -4.98 8.88 15.80
CA ASP A 148 -4.36 8.52 14.53
C ASP A 148 -5.40 7.93 13.59
N ILE A 149 -6.25 7.05 14.11
CA ILE A 149 -7.37 6.45 13.39
C ILE A 149 -8.43 7.51 13.05
N LEU A 150 -8.78 8.39 13.99
CA LEU A 150 -9.76 9.45 13.76
C LEU A 150 -9.28 10.39 12.65
N SER A 151 -8.04 10.88 12.73
CA SER A 151 -7.49 11.79 11.72
C SER A 151 -7.56 11.18 10.31
N SER A 152 -7.16 9.90 10.17
CA SER A 152 -7.25 9.15 8.91
C SER A 152 -8.71 9.01 8.43
N ALA A 153 -9.65 8.73 9.34
CA ALA A 153 -11.06 8.58 8.99
C ALA A 153 -11.67 9.89 8.48
N TYR A 154 -11.36 11.03 9.11
CA TYR A 154 -11.79 12.35 8.63
C TYR A 154 -11.17 12.69 7.27
N VAL A 155 -9.88 12.39 7.06
CA VAL A 155 -9.21 12.59 5.76
C VAL A 155 -9.91 11.77 4.67
N HIS A 156 -10.13 10.47 4.90
CA HIS A 156 -10.78 9.61 3.92
C HIS A 156 -12.24 10.00 3.68
N ARG A 157 -12.96 10.49 4.70
CA ARG A 157 -14.33 10.99 4.51
C ARG A 157 -14.36 12.26 3.66
N ALA A 158 -13.43 13.21 3.91
CA ALA A 158 -13.27 14.40 3.09
C ALA A 158 -12.97 14.05 1.62
N LEU A 159 -12.09 13.07 1.37
CA LEU A 159 -11.82 12.59 0.01
C LEU A 159 -13.08 12.00 -0.65
N ASN A 160 -13.87 11.20 0.07
CA ASN A 160 -15.12 10.67 -0.47
C ASN A 160 -16.17 11.76 -0.72
N TYR A 161 -16.27 12.79 0.14
CA TYR A 161 -17.11 13.96 -0.13
C TYR A 161 -16.66 14.72 -1.38
N LEU A 162 -15.35 14.92 -1.56
CA LEU A 162 -14.80 15.51 -2.78
C LEU A 162 -15.14 14.68 -4.03
N GLY A 163 -15.07 13.35 -3.94
CA GLY A 163 -15.48 12.47 -5.03
C GLY A 163 -16.96 12.58 -5.42
N LYS A 164 -17.80 13.10 -4.51
CA LYS A 164 -19.22 13.41 -4.75
C LYS A 164 -19.49 14.88 -5.07
N ASP A 165 -18.44 15.69 -5.25
CA ASP A 165 -18.54 17.15 -5.40
C ASP A 165 -19.20 17.85 -4.19
N GLU A 166 -19.24 17.20 -3.02
CA GLU A 166 -19.79 17.75 -1.77
C GLU A 166 -18.76 18.64 -1.05
N CYS A 167 -18.20 19.64 -1.75
CA CYS A 167 -17.04 20.42 -1.30
C CYS A 167 -17.21 21.07 0.07
N GLY A 168 -18.42 21.53 0.42
CA GLY A 168 -18.70 22.14 1.73
C GLY A 168 -18.53 21.17 2.90
N LYS A 169 -18.89 19.90 2.71
CA LYS A 169 -18.68 18.86 3.73
C LYS A 169 -17.21 18.47 3.82
N ALA A 170 -16.52 18.39 2.69
CA ALA A 170 -15.06 18.19 2.68
C ALA A 170 -14.32 19.34 3.41
N GLN A 171 -14.73 20.59 3.19
CA GLN A 171 -14.19 21.74 3.91
C GLN A 171 -14.46 21.68 5.41
N THR A 172 -15.63 21.20 5.81
CA THR A 172 -15.98 20.99 7.23
C THR A 172 -15.04 19.96 7.87
N ASP A 173 -14.79 18.84 7.20
CA ASP A 173 -13.85 17.82 7.68
C ASP A 173 -12.40 18.35 7.71
N LEU A 174 -11.97 19.13 6.71
CA LEU A 174 -10.64 19.76 6.71
C LEU A 174 -10.46 20.70 7.91
N ASN A 175 -11.42 21.56 8.20
CA ASN A 175 -11.35 22.46 9.34
C ASN A 175 -11.25 21.67 10.66
N TYR A 176 -12.06 20.62 10.80
CA TYR A 176 -11.99 19.75 11.97
C TYR A 176 -10.61 19.09 12.13
N ILE A 177 -9.98 18.67 11.03
CA ILE A 177 -8.63 18.08 11.05
C ILE A 177 -7.59 19.10 11.53
N ILE A 178 -7.64 20.34 11.02
CA ILE A 178 -6.74 21.41 11.40
C ILE A 178 -6.86 21.71 12.90
N ASP A 179 -8.09 21.83 13.40
CA ASP A 179 -8.35 22.23 14.79
C ASP A 179 -7.98 21.13 15.81
N ASN A 180 -8.06 19.85 15.42
CA ASN A 180 -7.99 18.73 16.38
C ASN A 180 -6.77 17.81 16.20
N PHE A 181 -6.14 17.78 15.03
CA PHE A 181 -5.12 16.79 14.68
C PHE A 181 -3.83 17.37 14.08
N GLN A 182 -3.62 18.68 14.17
CA GLN A 182 -2.37 19.29 13.74
C GLN A 182 -1.17 18.72 14.53
N GLY A 183 -0.10 18.34 13.83
CA GLY A 183 1.10 17.78 14.43
C GLY A 183 1.03 16.28 14.80
N ILE A 184 -0.05 15.59 14.39
CA ILE A 184 -0.22 14.14 14.58
C ILE A 184 0.15 13.40 13.29
N GLY A 185 1.05 12.42 13.37
CA GLY A 185 1.41 11.58 12.23
C GLY A 185 1.79 12.37 10.98
N ASN A 186 1.12 12.06 9.86
CA ASN A 186 1.30 12.72 8.56
C ASN A 186 0.18 13.72 8.24
N THR A 187 -0.54 14.25 9.23
CA THR A 187 -1.70 15.14 8.99
C THR A 187 -1.34 16.43 8.27
N GLU A 188 -0.12 16.95 8.41
CA GLU A 188 0.33 18.14 7.67
C GLU A 188 0.29 17.92 6.15
N TYR A 189 0.74 16.76 5.69
CA TYR A 189 0.64 16.37 4.29
C TYR A 189 -0.82 16.32 3.82
N HIS A 190 -1.69 15.69 4.61
CA HIS A 190 -3.11 15.57 4.29
C HIS A 190 -3.86 16.91 4.29
N ILE A 191 -3.54 17.81 5.23
CA ILE A 191 -4.10 19.18 5.26
C ILE A 191 -3.73 19.91 3.97
N LYS A 192 -2.47 19.84 3.54
CA LYS A 192 -2.01 20.48 2.30
C LYS A 192 -2.73 19.91 1.07
N ASP A 193 -2.76 18.59 0.94
CA ASP A 193 -3.42 17.88 -0.17
C ASP A 193 -4.93 18.19 -0.25
N LEU A 194 -5.65 18.10 0.88
CA LEU A 194 -7.08 18.43 0.93
C LEU A 194 -7.35 19.91 0.63
N THR A 195 -6.51 20.82 1.13
CA THR A 195 -6.64 22.26 0.84
C THR A 195 -6.55 22.53 -0.66
N GLU A 196 -5.63 21.87 -1.35
CA GLU A 196 -5.49 22.00 -2.81
C GLU A 196 -6.68 21.41 -3.55
N LYS A 197 -7.12 20.19 -3.18
CA LYS A 197 -8.29 19.57 -3.81
C LYS A 197 -9.56 20.38 -3.62
N ILE A 198 -9.79 20.94 -2.44
CA ILE A 198 -10.99 21.73 -2.14
C ILE A 198 -11.00 23.04 -2.93
N LYS A 199 -9.85 23.72 -3.09
CA LYS A 199 -9.74 24.91 -3.95
C LYS A 199 -10.19 24.63 -5.39
N ASN A 200 -9.88 23.44 -5.90
CA ASN A 200 -10.26 23.02 -7.24
C ASN A 200 -11.68 22.44 -7.33
N CYS A 201 -12.27 22.05 -6.19
CA CYS A 201 -13.64 21.52 -6.10
C CYS A 201 -14.69 22.62 -6.32
N CYS A 202 -14.41 23.86 -5.89
CA CYS A 202 -15.33 24.98 -6.03
C CYS A 202 -14.69 26.16 -6.79
N PRO A 203 -14.71 26.19 -8.14
CA PRO A 203 -14.09 27.27 -8.92
C PRO A 203 -14.72 28.65 -8.69
N HIS A 204 -15.85 28.73 -7.98
CA HIS A 204 -16.57 29.98 -7.67
C HIS A 204 -16.77 30.25 -6.17
N CYS A 205 -16.12 29.51 -5.27
CA CYS A 205 -16.10 29.83 -3.84
C CYS A 205 -14.97 30.84 -3.56
N ARG A 206 -15.23 32.11 -3.85
CA ARG A 206 -14.47 33.25 -3.33
C ARG A 206 -15.42 34.28 -2.77
#